data_AF-A0A2L0ET39-F1
#
_entry.id   AF-A0A2L0ET39-F1
#
_cell.length_a   1.000
_cell.length_b   1.000
_cell.length_c   1.000
_cell.angle_alpha   90.00
_cell.angle_beta   90.00
_cell.angle_gamma   90.00
#
_symmetry.space_group_name_H-M   'P 1'
#
loop_
_entity.id
_entity.type
_entity.pdbx_description
1 polymer ?
#
loop_
_entity_poly.entity_id
_entity_poly.type
_entity_poly.pdbx_seq_one_letter_code
_entity_poly.pdbx_strand_id
1 'polypeptide(L)'
;MRTIRYVDRMQHTERTISTPSASIQPPPRDMKGLLSALWVFAMFNYLYADVVGLMDSTLLTQFLRGQVGSLRITGEFLFCAAVLMEIPIAMTLLSRVLPHRTNRWANIVAGIIKTAAVAGTLLIGSATGYYLFFATIEIACTMLIVVLAWRWEPRDEPGTIRSSGDDRGRDVLRGALR
;
A
#
# COMPACT_ATOMS: atom_id res chain seq x y z
N MET A 1 11.87 -1.14 -72.95
CA MET A 1 11.42 -0.12 -71.97
C MET A 1 10.26 -0.63 -71.12
N ARG A 2 10.42 -1.78 -70.42
CA ARG A 2 9.37 -2.43 -69.58
C ARG A 2 9.91 -3.07 -68.29
N THR A 3 11.16 -2.81 -67.92
CA THR A 3 11.83 -3.42 -66.75
C THR A 3 11.93 -2.48 -65.55
N ILE A 4 11.85 -1.15 -65.75
CA ILE A 4 11.97 -0.17 -64.65
C ILE A 4 10.72 -0.14 -63.76
N ARG A 5 9.55 -0.55 -64.28
CA ARG A 5 8.29 -0.54 -63.53
C ARG A 5 8.12 -1.68 -62.51
N TYR A 6 8.98 -2.69 -62.55
CA TYR A 6 8.92 -3.80 -61.59
C TYR A 6 9.67 -3.49 -60.29
N VAL A 7 10.79 -2.77 -60.37
CA VAL A 7 11.60 -2.43 -59.19
C VAL A 7 10.88 -1.40 -58.31
N ASP A 8 10.17 -0.46 -58.92
CA ASP A 8 9.41 0.60 -58.21
C ASP A 8 8.22 0.04 -57.41
N ARG A 9 7.62 -1.07 -57.87
CA ARG A 9 6.52 -1.75 -57.16
C ARG A 9 7.00 -2.55 -55.95
N MET A 10 8.28 -2.91 -55.88
CA MET A 10 8.83 -3.60 -54.71
C MET A 10 9.19 -2.64 -53.57
N GLN A 11 9.58 -1.40 -53.87
CA GLN A 11 9.90 -0.42 -52.80
C GLN A 11 8.66 0.11 -52.06
N HIS A 12 7.48 0.08 -52.68
CA HIS A 12 6.24 0.43 -51.99
C HIS A 12 5.69 -0.66 -51.06
N THR A 13 6.24 -1.88 -51.12
CA THR A 13 5.85 -3.00 -50.24
C THR A 13 6.78 -3.15 -49.04
N GLU A 14 7.79 -2.28 -48.89
CA GLU A 14 8.52 -2.09 -47.63
C GLU A 14 8.00 -0.87 -46.87
N ARG A 15 6.68 -0.64 -46.90
CA ARG A 15 6.04 0.01 -45.77
C ARG A 15 6.10 -0.97 -44.62
N THR A 16 7.24 -0.91 -43.93
CA THR A 16 7.41 -1.24 -42.52
C THR A 16 6.06 -1.45 -41.85
N ILE A 17 5.70 -2.72 -41.67
CA ILE A 17 4.81 -3.08 -40.58
C ILE A 17 5.62 -2.79 -39.33
N SER A 18 5.70 -1.51 -38.96
CA SER A 18 6.03 -1.09 -37.62
C SER A 18 4.88 -1.58 -36.76
N THR A 19 4.95 -2.86 -36.39
CA THR A 19 4.22 -3.39 -35.25
C THR A 19 4.45 -2.37 -34.14
N PRO A 20 3.40 -1.69 -33.65
CA PRO A 20 3.57 -0.84 -32.48
C PRO A 20 4.21 -1.75 -31.44
N SER A 21 5.44 -1.40 -31.03
CA SER A 21 6.06 -1.99 -29.86
C SER A 21 5.09 -1.71 -28.73
N ALA A 22 4.20 -2.66 -28.48
CA ALA A 22 3.36 -2.68 -27.31
C ALA A 22 4.37 -2.80 -26.18
N SER A 23 4.80 -1.64 -25.67
CA SER A 23 5.58 -1.55 -24.45
C SER A 23 4.83 -2.44 -23.47
N ILE A 24 5.45 -3.57 -23.07
CA ILE A 24 4.97 -4.39 -21.97
C ILE A 24 5.13 -3.49 -20.74
N GLN A 25 4.22 -2.54 -20.57
CA GLN A 25 4.12 -1.78 -19.35
C GLN A 25 3.63 -2.81 -18.34
N PRO A 26 4.40 -3.07 -17.26
CA PRO A 26 3.91 -3.95 -16.22
C PRO A 26 2.54 -3.41 -15.79
N PRO A 27 1.56 -4.30 -15.56
CA PRO A 27 0.22 -3.87 -15.19
C PRO A 27 0.32 -2.86 -14.04
N PRO A 28 -0.49 -1.79 -14.07
CA PRO A 28 -0.42 -0.75 -13.05
C PRO A 28 -0.51 -1.39 -11.67
N ARG A 29 0.49 -1.16 -10.81
CA ARG A 29 0.58 -1.80 -9.50
C ARG A 29 -0.72 -1.59 -8.74
N ASP A 30 -1.38 -2.69 -8.37
CA ASP A 30 -2.51 -2.64 -7.45
C ASP A 30 -1.99 -2.29 -6.05
N MET A 31 -1.94 -0.98 -5.76
CA MET A 31 -1.46 -0.47 -4.47
C MET A 31 -2.36 -0.93 -3.32
N LYS A 32 -3.67 -1.09 -3.56
CA LYS A 32 -4.61 -1.57 -2.54
C LYS A 32 -4.31 -3.02 -2.16
N GLY A 33 -4.09 -3.86 -3.17
CA GLY A 33 -3.66 -5.25 -2.99
C GLY A 33 -2.31 -5.35 -2.27
N LEU A 34 -1.33 -4.53 -2.64
CA LEU A 34 -0.01 -4.50 -2.00
C LEU A 34 -0.08 -4.08 -0.52
N LEU A 35 -0.83 -3.02 -0.20
CA LEU A 35 -1.02 -2.57 1.18
C LEU A 35 -1.72 -3.64 2.01
N SER A 36 -2.78 -4.27 1.46
CA SER A 36 -3.48 -5.38 2.12
C SER A 36 -2.53 -6.55 2.40
N ALA A 37 -1.70 -6.95 1.41
CA ALA A 37 -0.71 -8.01 1.57
C ALA A 37 0.35 -7.67 2.63
N LEU A 38 0.80 -6.41 2.70
CA LEU A 38 1.74 -5.96 3.73
C LEU A 38 1.13 -6.02 5.14
N TRP A 39 -0.13 -5.65 5.31
CA TRP A 39 -0.82 -5.79 6.60
C TRP A 39 -0.99 -7.26 7.00
N VAL A 40 -1.27 -8.15 6.05
CA VAL A 40 -1.31 -9.60 6.30
C VAL A 40 0.07 -10.12 6.71
N PHE A 41 1.13 -9.70 6.02
CA PHE A 41 2.49 -10.06 6.37
C PHE A 41 2.86 -9.57 7.79
N ALA A 42 2.55 -8.31 8.10
CA ALA A 42 2.77 -7.74 9.44
C ALA A 42 2.00 -8.53 10.52
N MET A 43 0.73 -8.86 10.26
CA MET A 43 -0.09 -9.70 11.14
C MET A 43 0.58 -11.03 11.48
N PHE A 44 1.08 -11.74 10.46
CA PHE A 44 1.77 -13.02 10.69
C PHE A 44 3.07 -12.83 11.47
N ASN A 45 3.82 -11.75 11.21
CA ASN A 45 5.04 -11.48 11.94
C ASN A 45 4.76 -11.21 13.43
N TYR A 46 3.78 -10.37 13.74
CA TYR A 46 3.34 -10.12 15.13
C TYR A 46 2.90 -11.42 15.82
N LEU A 47 2.06 -12.21 15.15
CA LEU A 47 1.57 -13.48 15.69
C LEU A 47 2.73 -14.44 16.01
N TYR A 48 3.70 -14.54 15.10
CA TYR A 48 4.83 -15.43 15.32
C TYR A 48 5.80 -14.90 16.39
N ALA A 49 5.97 -13.57 16.49
CA ALA A 49 6.72 -12.95 17.57
C ALA A 49 6.11 -13.27 18.95
N ASP A 50 4.79 -13.21 19.09
CA ASP A 50 4.06 -13.57 20.31
C ASP A 50 4.22 -15.07 20.63
N VAL A 51 4.08 -15.95 19.62
CA VAL A 51 4.27 -17.40 19.79
C VAL A 51 5.69 -17.72 20.28
N VAL A 52 6.72 -17.15 19.65
CA VAL A 52 8.11 -17.35 20.06
C VAL A 52 8.36 -16.79 21.47
N GLY A 53 7.77 -15.62 21.79
CA GLY A 53 7.83 -15.05 23.13
C GLY A 53 7.20 -15.95 24.19
N LEU A 54 6.13 -16.68 23.86
CA LEU A 54 5.51 -17.66 24.76
C LEU A 54 6.30 -18.97 24.88
N MET A 55 7.14 -19.31 23.89
CA MET A 55 8.04 -20.46 23.96
C MET A 55 9.28 -20.21 24.82
N ASP A 56 9.63 -18.93 25.07
CA ASP A 56 10.67 -18.55 26.01
C ASP A 56 10.19 -18.82 27.45
N SER A 57 10.82 -19.79 28.13
CA SER A 57 10.45 -20.20 29.47
C SER A 57 10.53 -19.07 30.50
N THR A 58 11.41 -18.09 30.27
CA THR A 58 11.58 -16.92 31.15
C THR A 58 10.37 -16.00 31.02
N LEU A 59 9.95 -15.67 29.79
CA LEU A 59 8.77 -14.85 29.53
C LEU A 59 7.48 -15.58 29.91
N LEU A 60 7.36 -16.87 29.57
CA LEU A 60 6.19 -17.66 29.89
C LEU A 60 5.92 -17.69 31.41
N THR A 61 6.96 -17.87 32.21
CA THR A 61 6.83 -17.85 33.68
C THR A 61 6.37 -16.48 34.19
N GLN A 62 6.79 -15.39 33.54
CA GLN A 62 6.36 -14.02 33.85
C GLN A 62 4.88 -13.80 33.49
N PHE A 63 4.45 -14.27 32.31
CA PHE A 63 3.05 -14.26 31.90
C PHE A 63 2.16 -15.02 32.90
N LEU A 64 2.58 -16.21 33.34
CA LEU A 64 1.84 -17.02 34.33
C LEU A 64 1.74 -16.37 35.71
N ARG A 65 2.74 -15.55 36.09
CA ARG A 65 2.71 -14.75 37.33
C ARG A 65 1.90 -13.45 37.19
N GLY A 66 1.45 -13.13 35.98
CA GLY A 66 0.72 -11.89 35.68
C GLY A 66 1.60 -10.65 35.71
N GLN A 67 2.93 -10.78 35.58
CA GLN A 67 3.85 -9.65 35.60
C GLN A 67 5.07 -9.90 34.71
N VAL A 68 5.27 -9.03 33.72
CA VAL A 68 6.41 -9.05 32.78
C VAL A 68 7.32 -7.88 33.13
N GLY A 69 8.47 -8.16 33.73
CA GLY A 69 9.34 -7.12 34.30
C GLY A 69 8.59 -6.24 35.32
N SER A 70 8.45 -4.95 35.00
CA SER A 70 7.70 -3.95 35.78
C SER A 70 6.23 -3.80 35.35
N LEU A 71 5.81 -4.40 34.23
CA LEU A 71 4.45 -4.33 33.72
C LEU A 71 3.58 -5.41 34.35
N ARG A 72 2.42 -5.02 34.90
CA ARG A 72 1.39 -5.94 35.36
C ARG A 72 0.42 -6.26 34.22
N ILE A 73 0.16 -7.54 34.02
CA ILE A 73 -0.84 -8.03 33.07
C ILE A 73 -2.20 -7.95 33.74
N THR A 74 -2.92 -6.86 33.50
CA THR A 74 -4.31 -6.66 33.94
C THR A 74 -5.28 -7.00 32.82
N GLY A 75 -6.57 -7.15 33.14
CA GLY A 75 -7.61 -7.32 32.11
C GLY A 75 -7.65 -6.15 31.12
N GLU A 76 -7.41 -4.93 31.60
CA GLU A 76 -7.31 -3.73 30.76
C GLU A 76 -6.11 -3.79 29.82
N PHE A 77 -4.96 -4.28 30.28
CA PHE A 77 -3.79 -4.47 29.43
C PHE A 77 -4.10 -5.44 28.27
N LEU A 78 -4.74 -6.58 28.57
CA LEU A 78 -5.13 -7.56 27.56
C LEU A 78 -6.17 -6.98 26.57
N PHE A 79 -7.11 -6.18 27.06
CA PHE A 79 -8.07 -5.49 26.21
C PHE A 79 -7.39 -4.50 25.26
N CYS A 80 -6.47 -3.67 25.77
CA CYS A 80 -5.67 -2.76 24.96
C CYS A 80 -4.82 -3.51 23.92
N ALA A 81 -4.21 -4.63 24.29
CA ALA A 81 -3.45 -5.48 23.37
C ALA A 81 -4.35 -6.05 22.25
N ALA A 82 -5.57 -6.51 22.60
CA ALA A 82 -6.54 -6.98 21.63
C ALA A 82 -6.95 -5.89 20.64
N VAL A 83 -7.28 -4.68 21.12
CA VAL A 83 -7.60 -3.53 20.27
C VAL A 83 -6.43 -3.15 19.36
N LEU A 84 -5.20 -3.20 19.88
CA LEU A 84 -3.99 -2.91 19.09
C LEU A 84 -3.75 -3.94 17.97
N MET A 85 -4.14 -5.20 18.18
CA MET A 85 -4.07 -6.25 17.16
C MET A 85 -5.24 -6.20 16.18
N GLU A 86 -6.37 -5.62 16.56
CA GLU A 86 -7.48 -5.40 15.63
C GLU A 86 -7.14 -4.38 14.55
N ILE A 87 -6.24 -3.41 14.82
CA ILE A 87 -5.80 -2.41 13.83
C ILE A 87 -5.25 -3.06 12.55
N PRO A 88 -4.20 -3.89 12.60
CA PRO A 88 -3.68 -4.54 11.40
C PRO A 88 -4.71 -5.48 10.74
N ILE A 89 -5.54 -6.19 11.52
CA ILE A 89 -6.64 -7.03 10.99
C ILE A 89 -7.61 -6.19 10.17
N ALA A 90 -8.13 -5.11 10.74
CA ALA A 90 -9.03 -4.18 10.07
C ALA A 90 -8.37 -3.60 8.82
N MET A 91 -7.10 -3.18 8.91
CA MET A 91 -6.36 -2.60 7.80
C MET A 91 -6.16 -3.56 6.62
N THR A 92 -6.12 -4.88 6.83
CA THR A 92 -6.08 -5.85 5.71
C THR A 92 -7.30 -5.71 4.80
N LEU A 93 -8.48 -5.46 5.38
CA LEU A 93 -9.75 -5.30 4.66
C LEU A 93 -9.96 -3.86 4.21
N LEU A 94 -9.73 -2.90 5.11
CA LEU A 94 -9.90 -1.47 4.84
C LEU A 94 -9.01 -1.01 3.68
N SER A 95 -7.81 -1.57 3.54
CA SER A 95 -6.91 -1.25 2.41
C SER A 95 -7.54 -1.53 1.04
N ARG A 96 -8.51 -2.45 0.95
CA ARG A 96 -9.20 -2.78 -0.29
C ARG A 96 -10.49 -1.98 -0.48
N VAL A 97 -11.23 -1.74 0.60
CA VAL A 97 -12.56 -1.12 0.56
C VAL A 97 -12.49 0.41 0.50
N LEU A 98 -11.52 1.04 1.18
CA LEU A 98 -11.52 2.50 1.34
C LEU A 98 -11.18 3.26 0.04
N PRO A 99 -11.76 4.46 -0.14
CA PRO A 99 -11.36 5.39 -1.20
C PRO A 99 -9.93 5.90 -0.95
N HIS A 100 -9.25 6.30 -2.03
CA HIS A 100 -7.81 6.58 -2.06
C HIS A 100 -7.34 7.55 -0.94
N ARG A 101 -8.04 8.67 -0.74
CA ARG A 101 -7.68 9.68 0.27
C ARG A 101 -7.77 9.15 1.71
N THR A 102 -8.88 8.50 2.05
CA THR A 102 -9.08 7.94 3.40
C THR A 102 -8.14 6.78 3.66
N ASN A 103 -7.90 5.95 2.64
CA ASN A 103 -6.99 4.81 2.75
C ASN A 103 -5.55 5.25 3.04
N ARG A 104 -5.09 6.32 2.38
CA ARG A 104 -3.77 6.90 2.60
C ARG A 104 -3.55 7.31 4.06
N TRP A 105 -4.47 8.10 4.62
CA TRP A 105 -4.38 8.54 6.01
C TRP A 105 -4.53 7.40 7.01
N ALA A 106 -5.47 6.46 6.77
CA ALA A 106 -5.66 5.30 7.63
C ALA A 106 -4.38 4.44 7.71
N ASN A 107 -3.72 4.18 6.58
CA ASN A 107 -2.45 3.43 6.55
C ASN A 107 -1.32 4.15 7.31
N ILE A 108 -1.22 5.47 7.17
CA ILE A 108 -0.19 6.25 7.86
C ILE A 108 -0.42 6.22 9.37
N VAL A 109 -1.64 6.51 9.82
CA VAL A 109 -1.98 6.53 11.25
C VAL A 109 -1.80 5.14 11.87
N ALA A 110 -2.32 4.09 11.22
CA ALA A 110 -2.16 2.72 11.70
C ALA A 110 -0.68 2.29 11.75
N GLY A 111 0.11 2.63 10.73
CA GLY A 111 1.54 2.35 10.69
C GLY A 111 2.30 3.04 11.83
N ILE A 112 1.98 4.30 12.14
CA ILE A 112 2.58 5.03 13.25
C ILE A 112 2.22 4.38 14.59
N ILE A 113 0.93 4.07 14.82
CA ILE A 113 0.48 3.45 16.07
C ILE A 113 1.20 2.12 16.31
N LYS A 114 1.29 1.26 15.29
CA LYS A 114 1.96 -0.03 15.43
C LYS A 114 3.47 0.11 15.63
N THR A 115 4.11 1.05 14.94
CA THR A 115 5.54 1.33 15.14
C THR A 115 5.82 1.84 16.56
N ALA A 116 4.98 2.74 17.07
CA ALA A 116 5.09 3.26 18.43
C ALA A 116 4.89 2.15 19.47
N ALA A 117 3.96 1.22 19.24
CA ALA A 117 3.75 0.08 20.12
C ALA A 117 4.98 -0.83 20.19
N VAL A 118 5.55 -1.22 19.04
CA VAL A 118 6.78 -2.04 18.96
C VAL A 118 7.97 -1.34 19.63
N ALA A 119 8.11 -0.02 19.39
CA ALA A 119 9.14 0.78 20.05
C ALA A 119 8.92 0.86 21.57
N GLY A 120 7.68 0.99 22.04
CA GLY A 120 7.35 0.98 23.46
C GLY A 120 7.71 -0.33 24.14
N THR A 121 7.43 -1.46 23.50
CA THR A 121 7.77 -2.78 24.05
C THR A 121 9.28 -3.03 24.06
N LEU A 122 10.03 -2.50 23.10
CA LEU A 122 11.51 -2.48 23.10
C LEU A 122 12.12 -1.73 24.30
N LEU A 123 11.45 -0.68 24.80
CA LEU A 123 11.94 0.13 25.92
C LEU A 123 11.65 -0.49 27.30
N ILE A 124 10.62 -1.32 27.39
CA ILE A 124 10.15 -1.87 28.67
C ILE A 124 10.64 -3.31 28.90
N GLY A 125 10.90 -4.06 27.82
CA GLY A 125 11.37 -5.44 27.88
C GLY A 125 12.89 -5.57 27.73
N SER A 126 13.45 -6.70 28.21
CA SER A 126 14.81 -7.10 27.85
C SER A 126 14.83 -7.52 26.38
N ALA A 127 15.62 -6.85 25.55
CA ALA A 127 15.70 -7.12 24.12
C ALA A 127 16.44 -8.44 23.84
N THR A 128 15.72 -9.56 23.91
CA THR A 128 16.25 -10.87 23.48
C THR A 128 16.51 -10.85 21.97
N GLY A 129 17.51 -11.61 21.49
CA GLY A 129 17.92 -11.58 20.08
C GLY A 129 16.79 -11.85 19.07
N TYR A 130 15.90 -12.80 19.38
CA TYR A 130 14.73 -13.08 18.53
C TYR A 130 13.74 -11.90 18.51
N TYR A 131 13.55 -11.24 19.65
CA TYR A 131 12.63 -10.12 19.77
C TYR A 131 13.13 -8.92 18.96
N LEU A 132 14.44 -8.65 18.99
CA LEU A 132 15.04 -7.61 18.16
C LEU A 132 14.89 -7.93 16.66
N PHE A 133 15.06 -9.20 16.26
CA PHE A 133 14.84 -9.63 14.89
C PHE A 133 13.40 -9.36 14.42
N PHE A 134 12.39 -9.82 15.16
CA PHE A 134 10.99 -9.56 14.81
C PHE A 134 10.68 -8.06 14.80
N ALA A 135 11.13 -7.31 15.81
CA ALA A 135 10.91 -5.87 15.89
C ALA A 135 11.52 -5.11 14.68
N THR A 136 12.70 -5.51 14.19
CA THR A 136 13.29 -4.88 13.00
C THR A 136 12.47 -5.13 11.74
N ILE A 137 11.92 -6.34 11.57
CA ILE A 137 11.04 -6.69 10.45
C ILE A 137 9.72 -5.91 10.54
N GLU A 138 9.16 -5.80 11.73
CA GLU A 138 7.91 -5.05 11.97
C GLU A 138 8.09 -3.59 11.62
N ILE A 139 9.13 -2.95 12.14
CA ILE A 139 9.45 -1.55 11.87
C ILE A 139 9.73 -1.34 10.37
N ALA A 140 10.45 -2.25 9.72
CA ALA A 140 10.69 -2.17 8.27
C ALA A 140 9.38 -2.29 7.48
N CYS A 141 8.49 -3.20 7.87
CA CYS A 141 7.20 -3.42 7.22
C CYS A 141 6.26 -2.21 7.40
N THR A 142 6.11 -1.70 8.62
CA THR A 142 5.26 -0.54 8.89
C THR A 142 5.80 0.72 8.23
N MET A 143 7.13 0.93 8.20
CA MET A 143 7.74 2.01 7.42
C MET A 143 7.45 1.87 5.93
N LEU A 144 7.53 0.66 5.37
CA LEU A 144 7.21 0.42 3.97
C LEU A 144 5.74 0.76 3.67
N ILE A 145 4.81 0.39 4.54
CA ILE A 145 3.38 0.76 4.44
C ILE A 145 3.23 2.28 4.42
N VAL A 146 3.87 3.01 5.33
CA VAL A 146 3.82 4.47 5.41
C VAL A 146 4.40 5.12 4.15
N VAL A 147 5.57 4.66 3.68
CA VAL A 147 6.21 5.19 2.47
C VAL A 147 5.37 4.92 1.23
N LEU A 148 4.81 3.72 1.09
CA LEU A 148 3.93 3.37 -0.03
C LEU A 148 2.64 4.19 0.00
N ALA A 149 2.04 4.36 1.17
CA ALA A 149 0.87 5.23 1.34
C ALA A 149 1.21 6.70 1.03
N TRP A 150 2.39 7.18 1.41
CA TRP A 150 2.83 8.54 1.10
C TRP A 150 3.03 8.74 -0.40
N ARG A 151 3.76 7.83 -1.05
CA ARG A 151 4.08 7.88 -2.50
C ARG A 151 2.88 7.56 -3.39
N TRP A 152 1.74 7.22 -2.80
CA TRP A 152 0.52 6.99 -3.56
C TRP A 152 -0.05 8.34 -4.02
N GLU A 153 0.37 8.75 -5.22
CA GLU A 153 -0.18 9.91 -5.94
C GLU A 153 -1.66 9.66 -6.26
N PRO A 154 -2.53 10.66 -6.12
CA PRO A 154 -3.85 10.60 -6.74
C PRO A 154 -3.64 10.30 -8.22
N ARG A 155 -4.28 9.25 -8.75
CA ARG A 155 -4.55 9.25 -10.18
C ARG A 155 -5.44 10.46 -10.41
N ASP A 156 -4.86 11.54 -10.90
CA ASP A 156 -5.62 12.60 -11.56
C ASP A 156 -6.47 11.89 -12.60
N GLU A 157 -7.79 11.93 -12.43
CA GLU A 157 -8.69 11.50 -13.49
C GLU A 157 -8.38 12.33 -14.73
N PRO A 158 -7.90 11.74 -15.84
CA PRO A 158 -7.77 12.49 -17.07
C PRO A 158 -9.19 12.70 -17.60
N GLY A 159 -9.68 13.93 -17.51
CA GLY A 159 -10.79 14.38 -18.34
C GLY A 159 -12.08 14.71 -17.60
N THR A 160 -12.06 15.74 -16.75
CA THR A 160 -13.05 16.78 -17.01
C THR A 160 -12.46 17.64 -18.11
N ILE A 161 -12.66 17.21 -19.37
CA ILE A 161 -12.63 18.15 -20.48
C ILE A 161 -13.73 19.15 -20.11
N ARG A 162 -13.33 20.30 -19.54
CA ARG A 162 -14.17 21.49 -19.57
C ARG A 162 -14.52 21.63 -21.04
N SER A 163 -15.77 21.35 -21.38
CA SER A 163 -16.34 21.70 -22.67
C SER A 163 -16.23 23.22 -22.79
N SER A 164 -15.06 23.69 -23.21
CA SER A 164 -14.83 25.06 -23.67
C SER A 164 -15.22 25.11 -25.14
N GLY A 165 -16.43 24.62 -25.44
CA GLY A 165 -16.91 24.37 -26.79
C GLY A 165 -18.36 24.77 -27.00
N ASP A 166 -18.95 25.57 -26.12
CA ASP A 166 -20.31 26.08 -26.25
C ASP A 166 -20.38 27.62 -26.17
N ASP A 167 -19.49 28.32 -26.87
CA ASP A 167 -19.67 29.76 -27.16
C ASP A 167 -19.71 30.06 -28.67
N ARG A 168 -19.11 29.22 -29.53
CA ARG A 168 -19.14 29.43 -30.99
C ARG A 168 -20.51 29.25 -31.63
N GLY A 169 -21.40 28.44 -31.06
CA GLY A 169 -22.75 28.26 -31.59
C GLY A 169 -23.69 29.44 -31.31
N ARG A 170 -23.47 30.14 -30.19
CA ARG A 170 -24.32 31.26 -29.74
C ARG A 170 -24.04 32.55 -30.51
N ASP A 171 -22.82 32.74 -31.00
CA ASP A 171 -22.46 33.91 -31.82
C ASP A 171 -22.94 33.78 -33.27
N VAL A 172 -22.93 32.57 -33.84
CA VAL A 172 -23.44 32.33 -35.21
C VAL A 172 -24.96 32.53 -35.27
N LEU A 173 -25.70 32.09 -34.24
CA LEU A 173 -27.14 32.31 -34.15
C LEU A 173 -27.51 33.78 -33.89
N ARG A 174 -26.64 34.55 -33.24
CA ARG A 174 -26.83 36.00 -33.03
C ARG A 174 -26.48 36.84 -34.26
N GLY A 175 -25.58 36.36 -35.12
CA GLY A 175 -25.26 36.99 -36.41
C GLY A 175 -26.32 36.76 -37.49
N ALA A 176 -27.07 35.66 -37.43
CA ALA A 176 -28.12 35.32 -38.40
C ALA A 176 -29.49 35.99 -38.13
N LEU A 177 -29.66 36.65 -36.99
CA LEU A 177 -30.88 37.34 -36.57
C LEU A 177 -30.75 38.88 -36.61
N ARG A 178 -29.76 39.42 -37.32
CA ARG A 178 -29.60 40.86 -37.59
C ARG A 178 -29.64 41.17 -39.07
#